data_AF-A0A8J5K0Q6-F1
#
_entry.id   AF-A0A8J5K0Q6-F1
#
_cell.length_a   1.000
_cell.length_b   1.000
_cell.length_c   1.000
_cell.angle_alpha   90.00
_cell.angle_beta   90.00
_cell.angle_gamma   90.00
#
_symmetry.space_group_name_H-M   'P 1'
#
loop_
_entity.id
_entity.type
_entity.pdbx_description
1 polymer ?
#
loop_
_entity_poly.entity_id
_entity_poly.type
_entity_poly.pdbx_seq_one_letter_code
_entity_poly.pdbx_strand_id
1 'polypeptide(L)'
;MGWGDGAVVEVVEGTTLTLECVVTDGRPPPQAAWYRAGLQVDPAIQVDRIEPSTSPRRWTVTSQLRVTALAADDGRLFSCQAVHPTLENGPTSLVASVTLSVLRRYCVVGGGDTPGPPIITGYDPSEVLLAGERRTLSCKSSGGNPRPWVLWYRQGRLLDDTTTTLRAGGGVDDLEEVQGVVNDHELAVTPGEDGAVYECRVTSDLLEFPLTSNVTLTVYCKFTVMTLMMIITTTTNNNNDGDVYIRSADYC
;
A
#
# COMPACT_ATOMS: atom_id res chain seq x y z
N MET A 1 11.12 17.48 13.55
CA MET A 1 10.95 16.05 13.90
C MET A 1 11.98 15.29 13.08
N GLY A 2 12.89 14.57 13.73
CA GLY A 2 13.92 13.77 13.05
C GLY A 2 13.45 12.33 12.86
N TRP A 3 14.11 11.60 11.96
CA TRP A 3 13.86 10.17 11.75
C TRP A 3 14.63 9.32 12.77
N GLY A 4 13.99 8.24 13.25
CA GLY A 4 14.62 7.29 14.16
C GLY A 4 15.47 6.25 13.44
N ASP A 5 16.27 5.49 14.19
CA ASP A 5 17.01 4.35 13.65
C ASP A 5 16.07 3.29 13.07
N GLY A 6 16.44 2.76 11.90
CA GLY A 6 15.65 1.81 11.12
C GLY A 6 14.46 2.44 10.37
N ALA A 7 14.30 3.76 10.37
CA ALA A 7 13.19 4.41 9.70
C ALA A 7 13.31 4.35 8.16
N VAL A 8 12.16 4.22 7.49
CA VAL A 8 12.04 4.41 6.05
C VAL A 8 11.64 5.87 5.79
N VAL A 9 12.42 6.58 4.96
CA VAL A 9 12.22 8.00 4.63
C VAL A 9 11.71 8.11 3.21
N GLU A 10 10.44 8.47 3.06
CA GLU A 10 9.85 8.75 1.76
C GLU A 10 10.27 10.13 1.24
N VAL A 11 10.81 10.19 0.02
CA VAL A 11 11.33 11.42 -0.57
C VAL A 11 11.15 11.43 -2.08
N VAL A 12 10.71 12.54 -2.65
CA VAL A 12 10.61 12.67 -4.12
C VAL A 12 12.00 12.81 -4.74
N GLU A 13 12.25 12.12 -5.84
CA GLU A 13 13.49 12.22 -6.61
C GLU A 13 13.87 13.69 -6.90
N GLY A 14 15.15 14.01 -6.74
CA GLY A 14 15.69 15.36 -6.91
C GLY A 14 15.51 16.26 -5.69
N THR A 15 14.75 15.84 -4.67
CA THR A 15 14.66 16.57 -3.40
C THR A 15 15.96 16.44 -2.61
N THR A 16 16.44 17.55 -2.04
CA THR A 16 17.58 17.54 -1.12
C THR A 16 17.13 17.35 0.32
N LEU A 17 17.56 16.26 0.94
CA LEU A 17 17.38 15.94 2.36
C LEU A 17 18.57 16.40 3.18
N THR A 18 18.34 16.69 4.47
CA THR A 18 19.40 16.84 5.47
C THR A 18 19.23 15.74 6.50
N LEU A 19 20.11 14.76 6.48
CA LEU A 19 20.18 13.71 7.49
C LEU A 19 20.96 14.24 8.68
N GLU A 20 20.47 13.99 9.89
CA GLU A 20 21.11 14.40 11.13
C GLU A 20 21.37 13.19 12.01
N CYS A 21 22.60 13.06 12.50
CA CYS A 21 23.03 12.02 13.41
C CYS A 21 23.55 12.66 14.69
N VAL A 22 23.09 12.17 15.84
CA VAL A 22 23.46 12.70 17.15
C VAL A 22 24.14 11.60 17.96
N VAL A 23 25.43 11.79 18.26
CA VAL A 23 26.23 10.90 19.09
C VAL A 23 26.47 11.60 20.43
N THR A 24 25.80 11.14 21.49
CA THR A 24 25.84 11.76 22.82
C THR A 24 26.87 11.14 23.74
N ASP A 25 27.31 11.91 24.73
CA ASP A 25 28.04 11.43 25.91
C ASP A 25 29.40 10.74 25.66
N GLY A 26 30.08 11.06 24.55
CA GLY A 26 31.42 10.52 24.26
C GLY A 26 32.52 11.16 25.11
N ARG A 27 33.55 10.37 25.43
CA ARG A 27 34.77 10.83 26.13
C ARG A 27 35.98 9.97 25.73
N PRO A 28 36.95 10.50 24.95
CA PRO A 28 37.06 11.84 24.36
C PRO A 28 35.91 12.22 23.38
N PRO A 29 35.84 13.46 22.86
CA PRO A 29 34.84 13.82 21.86
C PRO A 29 34.77 12.77 20.73
N PRO A 30 33.59 12.19 20.45
CA PRO A 30 33.45 11.18 19.41
C PRO A 30 33.44 11.84 18.02
N GLN A 31 33.45 11.04 16.97
CA GLN A 31 33.20 11.47 15.60
C GLN A 31 32.03 10.69 15.01
N ALA A 32 31.45 11.21 13.92
CA ALA A 32 30.43 10.53 13.14
C ALA A 32 30.94 10.32 11.71
N ALA A 33 30.76 9.12 11.18
CA ALA A 33 31.09 8.77 9.81
C ALA A 33 29.84 8.30 9.08
N TRP A 34 29.56 8.91 7.93
CA TRP A 34 28.40 8.57 7.10
C TRP A 34 28.75 7.53 6.05
N TYR A 35 27.81 6.64 5.77
CA TYR A 35 27.91 5.61 4.75
C TYR A 35 26.64 5.59 3.90
N ARG A 36 26.81 5.43 2.59
CA ARG A 36 25.75 5.28 1.60
C ARG A 36 25.91 3.92 0.94
N ALA A 37 24.93 3.04 1.10
CA ALA A 37 25.00 1.65 0.64
C ALA A 37 26.28 0.93 1.11
N GLY A 38 26.74 1.22 2.34
CA GLY A 38 27.95 0.64 2.94
C GLY A 38 29.27 1.30 2.51
N LEU A 39 29.26 2.24 1.56
CA LEU A 39 30.44 2.99 1.15
C LEU A 39 30.55 4.28 1.96
N GLN A 40 31.73 4.56 2.51
CA GLN A 40 31.96 5.79 3.27
C GLN A 40 31.78 7.01 2.37
N VAL A 41 30.95 7.94 2.84
CA VAL A 41 30.71 9.23 2.19
C VAL A 41 31.90 10.14 2.48
N ASP A 42 32.25 11.01 1.53
CA ASP A 42 33.33 11.98 1.69
C ASP A 42 33.11 12.84 2.95
N PRO A 43 34.02 12.81 3.95
CA PRO A 43 33.91 13.64 5.14
C PRO A 43 33.92 15.14 4.85
N ALA A 44 34.33 15.59 3.65
CA ALA A 44 34.30 17.00 3.29
C ALA A 44 32.87 17.56 3.10
N ILE A 45 31.86 16.71 2.89
CA ILE A 45 30.48 17.13 2.65
C ILE A 45 29.56 17.03 3.87
N GLN A 46 30.08 16.56 5.01
CA GLN A 46 29.37 16.54 6.30
C GLN A 46 29.66 17.82 7.10
N VAL A 47 28.68 18.25 7.90
CA VAL A 47 28.80 19.42 8.78
C VAL A 47 28.63 18.95 10.23
N ASP A 48 29.73 18.98 10.99
CA ASP A 48 29.76 18.48 12.35
C ASP A 48 29.76 19.63 13.37
N ARG A 49 28.93 19.50 14.40
CA ARG A 49 28.87 20.40 15.56
C ARG A 49 29.16 19.62 16.83
N ILE A 50 30.14 20.08 17.60
CA ILE A 50 30.55 19.46 18.87
C ILE A 50 30.15 20.38 20.01
N GLU A 51 29.41 19.84 20.98
CA GLU A 51 28.93 20.57 22.15
C GLU A 51 29.21 19.79 23.45
N PRO A 52 29.39 20.47 24.60
CA PRO A 52 29.42 19.80 25.89
C PRO A 52 28.09 19.09 26.16
N SER A 53 28.14 17.88 26.70
CA SER A 53 26.95 17.17 27.16
C SER A 53 26.48 17.72 28.52
N THR A 54 25.28 17.31 28.96
CA THR A 54 24.78 17.52 30.31
C THR A 54 25.69 16.90 31.37
N SER A 55 26.35 15.80 31.02
CA SER A 55 27.34 15.13 31.85
C SER A 55 28.71 15.81 31.80
N PRO A 56 29.39 16.00 32.95
CA PRO A 56 30.68 16.68 32.99
C PRO A 56 31.76 15.92 32.22
N ARG A 57 32.58 16.65 31.46
CA ARG A 57 33.68 16.10 30.63
C ARG A 57 33.21 15.06 29.60
N ARG A 58 31.99 15.20 29.11
CA ARG A 58 31.45 14.46 27.98
C ARG A 58 31.02 15.43 26.90
N TRP A 59 31.04 14.96 25.66
CA TRP A 59 30.69 15.75 24.49
C TRP A 59 29.65 15.03 23.65
N THR A 60 28.82 15.83 23.00
CA THR A 60 27.84 15.40 22.02
C THR A 60 28.26 15.94 20.66
N VAL A 61 28.20 15.09 19.64
CA VAL A 61 28.42 15.46 18.25
C VAL A 61 27.12 15.33 17.48
N THR A 62 26.73 16.41 16.81
CA THR A 62 25.65 16.44 15.84
C THR A 62 26.26 16.57 14.45
N SER A 63 26.13 15.56 13.62
CA SER A 63 26.61 15.55 12.24
C SER A 63 25.44 15.66 11.27
N GLN A 64 25.57 16.56 10.29
CA GLN A 64 24.57 16.75 9.24
C GLN A 64 25.13 16.40 7.86
N LEU A 65 24.39 15.59 7.10
CA LEU A 65 24.71 15.24 5.73
C LEU A 65 23.59 15.70 4.79
N ARG A 66 23.93 16.55 3.82
CA ARG A 66 23.00 16.95 2.76
C ARG A 66 23.08 16.00 1.59
N VAL A 67 21.95 15.40 1.23
CA VAL A 67 21.86 14.38 0.17
C VAL A 67 20.74 14.76 -0.78
N THR A 68 21.03 14.80 -2.09
CA THR A 68 19.99 14.85 -3.12
C THR A 68 19.54 13.44 -3.44
N ALA A 69 18.26 13.14 -3.23
CA ALA A 69 17.70 11.81 -3.48
C ALA A 69 17.72 11.47 -4.98
N LEU A 70 18.42 10.39 -5.34
CA LEU A 70 18.48 9.87 -6.71
C LEU A 70 17.62 8.62 -6.83
N ALA A 71 17.13 8.29 -8.03
CA ALA A 71 16.46 7.01 -8.29
C ALA A 71 17.25 5.79 -7.76
N ALA A 72 18.58 5.82 -7.84
CA ALA A 72 19.46 4.75 -7.38
C ALA A 72 19.52 4.58 -5.85
N ASP A 73 19.01 5.56 -5.10
CA ASP A 73 18.94 5.53 -3.63
C ASP A 73 17.68 4.84 -3.10
N ASP A 74 16.75 4.45 -3.99
CA ASP A 74 15.54 3.74 -3.58
C ASP A 74 15.87 2.40 -2.94
N GLY A 75 15.34 2.16 -1.73
CA GLY A 75 15.67 1.01 -0.89
C GLY A 75 17.10 0.99 -0.35
N ARG A 76 17.90 2.04 -0.56
CA ARG A 76 19.29 2.10 -0.08
C ARG A 76 19.37 2.58 1.37
N LEU A 77 20.29 1.96 2.09
CA LEU A 77 20.61 2.32 3.47
C LEU A 77 21.61 3.49 3.51
N PHE A 78 21.27 4.50 4.32
CA PHE A 78 22.18 5.53 4.79
C PHE A 78 22.45 5.27 6.26
N SER A 79 23.71 5.11 6.65
CA SER A 79 24.08 4.86 8.03
C SER A 79 25.08 5.87 8.55
N CYS A 80 24.92 6.22 9.82
CA CYS A 80 25.86 6.99 10.61
C CYS A 80 26.50 6.06 11.63
N GLN A 81 27.83 5.99 11.62
CA GLN A 81 28.60 5.19 12.56
C GLN A 81 29.36 6.11 13.51
N ALA A 82 29.27 5.85 14.82
CA ALA A 82 30.08 6.56 15.79
C ALA A 82 31.52 6.03 15.77
N VAL A 83 32.48 6.93 15.68
CA VAL A 83 33.91 6.63 15.72
C VAL A 83 34.47 7.14 17.03
N HIS A 84 34.99 6.23 17.85
CA HIS A 84 35.53 6.55 19.17
C HIS A 84 36.59 5.52 19.59
N PRO A 85 37.68 5.90 20.29
CA PRO A 85 38.76 4.97 20.64
C PRO A 85 38.33 3.74 21.46
N THR A 86 37.24 3.83 22.22
CA THR A 86 36.72 2.69 22.99
C THR A 86 35.93 1.69 22.14
N LEU A 87 35.54 2.06 20.92
CA LEU A 87 34.79 1.20 20.01
C LEU A 87 35.71 0.33 19.13
N GLU A 88 36.96 0.76 18.91
CA GLU A 88 37.95 0.00 18.10
C GLU A 88 38.24 -1.40 18.66
N ASN A 89 38.06 -1.61 19.97
CA ASN A 89 38.25 -2.90 20.65
C ASN A 89 36.97 -3.39 21.33
N GLY A 90 35.84 -2.75 21.05
CA GLY A 90 34.56 -3.03 21.68
C GLY A 90 33.76 -4.11 20.94
N PRO A 91 32.84 -4.82 21.63
CA PRO A 91 31.97 -5.81 21.00
C PRO A 91 30.83 -5.20 20.16
N THR A 92 30.63 -3.87 20.21
CA THR A 92 29.49 -3.19 19.60
C THR A 92 29.92 -1.94 18.83
N SER A 93 29.63 -1.91 17.53
CA SER A 93 29.64 -0.67 16.74
C SER A 93 28.32 0.06 16.97
N LEU A 94 28.38 1.36 17.25
CA LEU A 94 27.19 2.20 17.38
C LEU A 94 26.82 2.75 16.01
N VAL A 95 25.80 2.17 15.40
CA VAL A 95 25.32 2.51 14.07
C VAL A 95 23.86 2.88 14.16
N ALA A 96 23.49 4.03 13.59
CA ALA A 96 22.11 4.39 13.30
C ALA A 96 21.93 4.43 11.79
N SER A 97 20.78 4.01 11.30
CA SER A 97 20.53 3.90 9.87
C SER A 97 19.12 4.27 9.48
N VAL A 98 18.96 4.74 8.25
CA VAL A 98 17.68 5.02 7.61
C VAL A 98 17.69 4.46 6.20
N THR A 99 16.56 3.99 5.72
CA THR A 99 16.40 3.54 4.33
C THR A 99 15.62 4.59 3.57
N LEU A 100 16.12 5.04 2.41
CA LEU A 100 15.35 5.96 1.57
C LEU A 100 14.35 5.18 0.71
N SER A 101 13.11 5.66 0.66
CA SER A 101 12.11 5.28 -0.34
C SER A 101 11.96 6.46 -1.30
N VAL A 102 12.57 6.34 -2.48
CA VAL A 102 12.67 7.45 -3.43
C VAL A 102 11.50 7.41 -4.40
N LEU A 103 10.54 8.30 -4.14
CA LEU A 103 9.31 8.46 -4.91
C LEU A 103 9.63 9.11 -6.25
N ARG A 104 9.25 8.43 -7.34
CA ARG A 104 9.50 8.89 -8.72
C ARG A 104 8.18 9.12 -9.41
N ARG A 105 8.08 10.18 -10.23
CA ARG A 105 6.93 10.31 -11.14
C ARG A 105 6.89 9.09 -12.04
N TYR A 106 5.71 8.51 -12.19
CA TYR A 106 5.54 7.30 -12.97
C TYR A 106 5.99 7.53 -14.41
N CYS A 107 7.06 6.83 -14.80
CA CYS A 107 7.56 6.81 -16.17
C CYS A 107 7.02 5.56 -16.85
N VAL A 108 6.60 5.67 -18.11
CA VAL A 108 5.97 4.58 -18.90
C VAL A 108 6.94 3.41 -19.19
N VAL A 109 8.18 3.47 -18.71
CA VAL A 109 9.22 2.46 -18.98
C VAL A 109 9.28 1.44 -17.84
N GLY A 110 8.34 0.49 -17.87
CA GLY A 110 8.50 -0.91 -17.43
C GLY A 110 9.11 -1.25 -16.06
N GLY A 111 9.22 -0.29 -15.12
CA GLY A 111 9.68 -0.53 -13.75
C GLY A 111 8.51 -0.81 -12.80
N GLY A 112 8.71 -1.70 -11.82
CA GLY A 112 7.72 -2.06 -10.78
C GLY A 112 7.31 -0.92 -9.84
N ASP A 113 7.87 0.28 -10.06
CA ASP A 113 7.58 1.49 -9.32
C ASP A 113 6.21 2.07 -9.68
N THR A 114 5.62 1.74 -10.84
CA THR A 114 4.29 2.23 -11.23
C THR A 114 3.21 1.22 -10.85
N PRO A 115 2.08 1.67 -10.25
CA PRO A 115 0.92 0.81 -10.03
C PRO A 115 0.48 0.14 -11.33
N GLY A 116 0.29 -1.18 -11.30
CA GLY A 116 -0.28 -1.93 -12.41
C GLY A 116 -1.77 -1.60 -12.61
N PRO A 117 -2.32 -1.82 -13.80
CA PRO A 117 -3.76 -1.65 -14.03
C PRO A 117 -4.57 -2.55 -13.08
N PRO A 118 -5.69 -2.06 -12.52
CA PRO A 118 -6.51 -2.86 -11.62
C PRO A 118 -7.10 -4.08 -12.31
N ILE A 119 -7.05 -5.22 -11.63
CA ILE A 119 -7.66 -6.47 -12.06
C ILE A 119 -8.76 -6.83 -11.07
N ILE A 120 -9.99 -6.91 -11.56
CA ILE A 120 -11.16 -7.33 -10.80
C ILE A 120 -11.29 -8.86 -10.91
N THR A 121 -11.49 -9.52 -9.77
CA THR A 121 -11.73 -10.97 -9.65
C THR A 121 -12.91 -11.22 -8.70
N GLY A 122 -13.46 -12.44 -8.71
CA GLY A 122 -14.64 -12.79 -7.90
C GLY A 122 -15.99 -12.65 -8.61
N TYR A 123 -15.98 -12.16 -9.85
CA TYR A 123 -17.12 -12.15 -10.77
C TYR A 123 -16.62 -12.26 -12.22
N ASP A 124 -17.29 -13.07 -13.03
CA ASP A 124 -17.07 -13.16 -14.49
C ASP A 124 -18.26 -12.50 -15.22
N PRO A 125 -18.04 -11.67 -16.26
CA PRO A 125 -19.13 -11.04 -16.99
C PRO A 125 -20.13 -12.02 -17.65
N SER A 126 -19.76 -13.29 -17.84
CA SER A 126 -20.66 -14.34 -18.34
C SER A 126 -21.48 -15.02 -17.22
N GLU A 127 -21.16 -14.74 -15.96
CA GLU A 127 -21.86 -15.24 -14.79
C GLU A 127 -23.15 -14.44 -14.50
N VAL A 128 -24.20 -15.16 -14.11
CA VAL A 128 -25.46 -14.59 -13.61
C VAL A 128 -25.52 -14.77 -12.09
N LEU A 129 -25.64 -13.66 -11.37
CA LEU A 129 -25.81 -13.68 -9.92
C LEU A 129 -27.29 -13.79 -9.54
N LEU A 130 -27.58 -14.47 -8.43
CA LEU A 130 -28.93 -14.57 -7.89
C LEU A 130 -29.15 -13.56 -6.76
N ALA A 131 -30.27 -12.84 -6.80
CA ALA A 131 -30.67 -11.95 -5.72
C ALA A 131 -30.77 -12.70 -4.39
N GLY A 132 -30.14 -12.15 -3.35
CA GLY A 132 -30.02 -12.78 -2.02
C GLY A 132 -28.69 -13.49 -1.77
N GLU A 133 -27.87 -13.70 -2.81
CA GLU A 133 -26.50 -14.22 -2.65
C GLU A 133 -25.55 -13.16 -2.07
N ARG A 134 -24.44 -13.61 -1.48
CA ARG A 134 -23.28 -12.76 -1.17
C ARG A 134 -22.11 -13.11 -2.08
N ARG A 135 -21.45 -12.09 -2.61
CA ARG A 135 -20.29 -12.22 -3.47
C ARG A 135 -19.16 -11.34 -2.96
N THR A 136 -17.91 -11.74 -3.18
CA THR A 136 -16.75 -10.89 -2.89
C THR A 136 -16.13 -10.45 -4.20
N LEU A 137 -16.15 -9.15 -4.47
CA LEU A 137 -15.43 -8.56 -5.58
C LEU A 137 -14.05 -8.13 -5.09
N SER A 138 -13.01 -8.76 -5.63
CA SER A 138 -11.62 -8.48 -5.25
C SER A 138 -10.93 -7.69 -6.34
N CYS A 139 -10.44 -6.49 -6.03
CA CYS A 139 -9.66 -5.69 -6.95
C CYS A 139 -8.20 -5.63 -6.52
N LYS A 140 -7.29 -5.99 -7.42
CA LYS A 140 -5.85 -6.06 -7.16
C LYS A 140 -5.07 -5.16 -8.11
N SER A 141 -4.01 -4.53 -7.58
CA SER A 141 -3.01 -3.79 -8.37
C SER A 141 -1.62 -4.14 -7.86
N SER A 142 -0.67 -4.36 -8.77
CA SER A 142 0.72 -4.69 -8.45
C SER A 142 1.61 -3.45 -8.36
N GLY A 143 2.67 -3.53 -7.56
CA GLY A 143 3.70 -2.50 -7.49
C GLY A 143 3.22 -1.14 -6.95
N GLY A 144 3.96 -0.10 -7.29
CA GLY A 144 3.68 1.28 -6.93
C GLY A 144 4.54 1.83 -5.78
N ASN A 145 5.35 2.84 -6.09
CA ASN A 145 6.11 3.65 -5.13
C ASN A 145 5.86 5.15 -5.40
N PRO A 146 5.11 5.90 -4.56
CA PRO A 146 4.54 5.48 -3.29
C PRO A 146 3.42 4.46 -3.51
N ARG A 147 3.11 3.73 -2.44
CA ARG A 147 2.08 2.70 -2.46
C ARG A 147 0.73 3.30 -2.86
N PRO A 148 0.01 2.69 -3.83
CA PRO A 148 -1.30 3.16 -4.24
C PRO A 148 -2.41 2.68 -3.30
N TRP A 149 -3.58 3.32 -3.43
CA TRP A 149 -4.84 2.91 -2.82
C TRP A 149 -5.75 2.26 -3.86
N VAL A 150 -6.61 1.33 -3.42
CA VAL A 150 -7.62 0.68 -4.25
C VAL A 150 -9.00 1.00 -3.68
N LEU A 151 -9.84 1.60 -4.51
CA LEU A 151 -11.14 2.13 -4.13
C LEU A 151 -12.24 1.49 -4.98
N TRP A 152 -13.34 1.09 -4.37
CA TRP A 152 -14.54 0.63 -5.08
C TRP A 152 -15.55 1.74 -5.26
N TYR A 153 -16.08 1.83 -6.47
CA TYR A 153 -17.17 2.73 -6.85
C TYR A 153 -18.32 1.93 -7.44
N ARG A 154 -19.54 2.39 -7.19
CA ARG A 154 -20.75 1.92 -7.88
C ARG A 154 -21.46 3.11 -8.48
N GLN A 155 -21.64 3.07 -9.80
CA GLN A 155 -22.28 4.16 -10.55
C GLN A 155 -21.68 5.55 -10.22
N GLY A 156 -20.35 5.59 -10.03
CA GLY A 156 -19.62 6.82 -9.70
C GLY A 156 -19.63 7.25 -8.22
N ARG A 157 -20.31 6.52 -7.33
CA ARG A 157 -20.27 6.76 -5.87
C ARG A 157 -19.28 5.83 -5.18
N LEU A 158 -18.43 6.38 -4.31
CA LEU A 158 -17.51 5.60 -3.47
C LEU A 158 -18.28 4.64 -2.55
N LEU A 159 -17.90 3.37 -2.56
CA LEU A 159 -18.45 2.31 -1.72
C LEU A 159 -17.48 1.88 -0.63
N ASP A 160 -16.21 1.69 -0.99
CA ASP A 160 -15.19 1.09 -0.12
C ASP A 160 -13.83 1.73 -0.43
N ASP A 161 -13.17 2.23 0.61
CA ASP A 161 -11.83 2.83 0.55
C ASP A 161 -10.78 2.04 1.35
N THR A 162 -11.14 0.85 1.84
CA THR A 162 -10.21 -0.02 2.53
C THR A 162 -9.12 -0.53 1.57
N THR A 163 -7.86 -0.50 1.97
CA THR A 163 -6.76 -1.00 1.13
C THR A 163 -5.85 -1.88 1.97
N THR A 164 -5.63 -3.10 1.51
CA THR A 164 -4.74 -4.06 2.14
C THR A 164 -3.48 -4.25 1.31
N THR A 165 -2.31 -4.28 1.96
CA THR A 165 -1.03 -4.49 1.30
C THR A 165 -0.78 -5.97 1.02
N LEU A 166 -0.49 -6.33 -0.22
CA LEU A 166 -0.06 -7.68 -0.58
C LEU A 166 1.45 -7.83 -0.35
N ARG A 167 1.84 -8.83 0.43
CA ARG A 167 3.23 -9.17 0.74
C ARG A 167 3.54 -10.60 0.29
N ALA A 168 4.71 -10.83 -0.30
CA ALA A 168 5.18 -12.18 -0.57
C ALA A 168 5.95 -12.72 0.64
N GLY A 169 5.56 -13.90 1.13
CA GLY A 169 6.27 -14.62 2.18
C GLY A 169 6.41 -16.09 1.81
N GLY A 170 7.65 -16.59 1.78
CA GLY A 170 7.93 -17.99 1.41
C GLY A 170 9.40 -18.36 1.20
N GLY A 171 10.36 -17.59 1.72
CA GLY A 171 11.79 -17.87 1.60
C GLY A 171 12.56 -17.47 2.85
N VAL A 172 13.62 -18.21 3.18
CA VAL A 172 14.34 -18.23 4.47
C VAL A 172 15.21 -16.98 4.74
N ASP A 173 15.05 -15.90 3.96
CA ASP A 173 15.66 -14.59 4.17
C ASP A 173 14.56 -13.52 4.00
N ASP A 174 13.85 -13.21 5.09
CA ASP A 174 12.68 -12.32 5.15
C ASP A 174 13.04 -10.84 4.90
N LEU A 175 13.24 -10.48 3.64
CA LEU A 175 12.83 -9.16 3.15
C LEU A 175 11.44 -9.35 2.52
N GLU A 176 10.39 -9.07 3.29
CA GLU A 176 9.00 -9.11 2.83
C GLU A 176 8.81 -8.14 1.65
N GLU A 177 8.94 -8.64 0.42
CA GLU A 177 8.72 -7.83 -0.77
C GLU A 177 7.22 -7.56 -0.91
N VAL A 178 6.88 -6.29 -0.93
CA VAL A 178 5.52 -5.82 -1.19
C VAL A 178 5.23 -6.03 -2.67
N GLN A 179 4.26 -6.89 -2.99
CA GLN A 179 3.87 -7.17 -4.37
C GLN A 179 2.79 -6.21 -4.90
N GLY A 180 2.02 -5.57 -4.02
CA GLY A 180 0.97 -4.64 -4.43
C GLY A 180 -0.07 -4.37 -3.35
N VAL A 181 -1.31 -4.15 -3.78
CA VAL A 181 -2.46 -3.81 -2.95
C VAL A 181 -3.74 -4.48 -3.44
N VAL A 182 -4.67 -4.71 -2.51
CA VAL A 182 -5.98 -5.32 -2.76
C VAL A 182 -7.08 -4.63 -1.96
N ASN A 183 -8.28 -4.56 -2.53
CA ASN A 183 -9.52 -4.24 -1.84
C ASN A 183 -10.57 -5.32 -2.16
N ASP A 184 -11.01 -6.04 -1.12
CA ASP A 184 -12.02 -7.10 -1.20
C ASP A 184 -13.36 -6.56 -0.69
N HIS A 185 -14.27 -6.28 -1.61
CA HIS A 185 -15.59 -5.73 -1.30
C HIS A 185 -16.65 -6.83 -1.20
N GLU A 186 -17.29 -6.94 -0.04
CA GLU A 186 -18.43 -7.84 0.17
C GLU A 186 -19.72 -7.24 -0.39
N LEU A 187 -20.21 -7.85 -1.47
CA LEU A 187 -21.44 -7.50 -2.17
C LEU A 187 -22.61 -8.36 -1.67
N ALA A 188 -23.63 -7.73 -1.11
CA ALA A 188 -24.95 -8.34 -0.97
C ALA A 188 -25.75 -8.13 -2.26
N VAL A 189 -26.00 -9.19 -3.02
CA VAL A 189 -26.66 -9.10 -4.33
C VAL A 189 -28.14 -8.80 -4.14
N THR A 190 -28.58 -7.64 -4.61
CA THR A 190 -30.00 -7.25 -4.61
C THR A 190 -30.52 -7.15 -6.05
N PRO A 191 -31.85 -7.20 -6.26
CA PRO A 191 -32.44 -6.94 -7.58
C PRO A 191 -31.93 -5.65 -8.24
N GLY A 192 -31.75 -4.59 -7.44
CA GLY A 192 -31.24 -3.30 -7.91
C GLY A 192 -29.77 -3.29 -8.37
N GLU A 193 -29.08 -4.43 -8.32
CA GLU A 193 -27.72 -4.58 -8.85
C GLU A 193 -27.66 -5.02 -10.32
N ASP A 194 -28.78 -5.41 -10.94
CA ASP A 194 -28.77 -5.75 -12.37
C ASP A 194 -28.42 -4.52 -13.22
N GLY A 195 -27.40 -4.66 -14.07
CA GLY A 195 -26.84 -3.57 -14.87
C GLY A 195 -26.02 -2.56 -14.07
N ALA A 196 -25.82 -2.74 -12.76
CA ALA A 196 -24.98 -1.86 -11.97
C ALA A 196 -23.51 -2.03 -12.38
N VAL A 197 -22.82 -0.90 -12.60
CA VAL A 197 -21.39 -0.85 -12.92
C VAL A 197 -20.60 -0.67 -11.65
N TYR A 198 -19.79 -1.67 -11.33
CA TYR A 198 -18.80 -1.65 -10.27
C TYR A 198 -17.45 -1.28 -10.89
N GLU A 199 -16.87 -0.19 -10.42
CA GLU A 199 -15.60 0.34 -10.91
C GLU A 199 -14.57 0.30 -9.79
N CYS A 200 -13.46 -0.38 -10.05
CA CYS A 200 -12.29 -0.30 -9.22
C CYS A 200 -11.37 0.82 -9.71
N ARG A 201 -10.97 1.71 -8.79
CA ARG A 201 -10.02 2.80 -9.05
C ARG A 201 -8.76 2.61 -8.23
N VAL A 202 -7.62 2.70 -8.89
CA VAL A 202 -6.29 2.72 -8.25
C VAL A 202 -5.76 4.14 -8.31
N THR A 203 -5.43 4.69 -7.15
CA THR A 203 -4.96 6.08 -6.99
C THR A 203 -3.64 6.12 -6.25
N SER A 204 -2.81 7.12 -6.51
CA SER A 204 -1.56 7.38 -5.80
C SER A 204 -1.24 8.86 -5.93
N ASP A 205 -0.47 9.42 -4.99
CA ASP A 205 -0.06 10.83 -4.99
C ASP A 205 0.75 11.21 -6.25
N LEU A 206 1.36 10.23 -6.92
CA LEU A 206 2.14 10.44 -8.14
C LEU A 206 1.42 10.04 -9.43
N LEU A 207 0.18 9.53 -9.35
CA LEU A 207 -0.66 9.24 -10.52
C LEU A 207 -1.39 10.51 -10.95
N GLU A 208 -1.22 10.95 -12.20
CA GLU A 208 -1.94 12.10 -12.75
C GLU A 208 -3.45 11.80 -12.91
N PHE A 209 -3.78 10.56 -13.31
CA PHE A 209 -5.14 10.06 -13.42
C PHE A 209 -5.24 8.67 -12.77
N PRO A 210 -6.38 8.34 -12.14
CA PRO A 210 -6.59 7.01 -11.56
C PRO A 210 -6.59 5.95 -12.66
N LEU A 211 -6.00 4.79 -12.36
CA LEU A 211 -6.17 3.61 -13.20
C LEU A 211 -7.50 2.95 -12.85
N THR A 212 -8.29 2.59 -13.86
CA THR A 212 -9.66 2.11 -13.63
C THR A 212 -9.94 0.80 -14.36
N SER A 213 -10.73 -0.06 -13.73
CA SER A 213 -11.31 -1.27 -14.34
C SER A 213 -12.75 -1.40 -13.87
N ASN A 214 -13.64 -1.93 -14.71
CA ASN A 214 -15.05 -2.03 -14.38
C ASN A 214 -15.64 -3.38 -14.77
N VAL A 215 -16.72 -3.75 -14.06
CA VAL A 215 -17.57 -4.89 -14.37
C VAL A 215 -19.03 -4.45 -14.25
N THR A 216 -19.89 -5.00 -15.12
CA THR A 216 -21.34 -4.78 -15.08
C THR A 216 -22.00 -6.06 -14.63
N LEU A 217 -22.80 -6.01 -13.57
CA LEU A 217 -23.42 -7.21 -13.02
C LEU A 217 -24.67 -7.61 -13.80
N THR A 218 -24.84 -8.90 -14.00
CA THR A 218 -26.10 -9.50 -14.48
C THR A 218 -26.77 -10.22 -13.31
N VAL A 219 -27.93 -9.75 -12.89
CA VAL A 219 -28.62 -10.27 -11.70
C VAL A 219 -30.01 -10.77 -12.04
N TYR A 220 -30.28 -11.99 -11.61
CA TYR A 220 -31.58 -12.63 -11.73
C TYR A 220 -32.23 -12.73 -10.35
N CYS A 221 -33.54 -12.58 -10.31
CA CYS A 221 -34.35 -12.76 -9.10
C CYS A 221 -35.35 -13.89 -9.32
N LYS A 222 -35.78 -14.48 -8.21
CA LYS A 222 -36.87 -15.45 -8.24
C LYS A 222 -38.16 -14.72 -8.62
N PHE A 223 -38.82 -15.19 -9.67
CA PHE A 223 -40.11 -14.66 -10.08
C PHE A 223 -41.17 -15.01 -9.04
N THR A 224 -41.86 -14.00 -8.50
CA THR A 224 -43.00 -14.19 -7.60
C THR A 224 -44.28 -13.67 -8.25
N VAL A 225 -45.23 -14.57 -8.51
CA VAL A 225 -46.55 -14.19 -9.01
C VAL A 225 -47.31 -13.46 -7.90
N MET A 226 -47.68 -12.19 -8.12
CA MET A 226 -48.67 -11.49 -7.28
C MET A 226 -49.98 -12.29 -7.31
N THR A 227 -50.22 -13.08 -6.27
CA THR A 227 -51.44 -13.88 -6.15
C THR A 227 -52.47 -13.09 -5.35
N LEU A 228 -53.51 -12.59 -6.03
CA LEU A 228 -54.71 -12.09 -5.38
C LEU A 228 -55.57 -13.30 -4.98
N MET A 229 -55.55 -13.68 -3.71
CA MET A 229 -56.29 -14.87 -3.24
C MET A 229 -57.70 -14.48 -2.76
N MET A 230 -58.74 -15.04 -3.38
CA MET A 230 -60.01 -15.30 -2.70
C MET A 230 -59.93 -16.70 -2.09
N ILE A 231 -60.13 -16.81 -0.77
CA ILE A 231 -60.07 -18.10 -0.07
C ILE A 231 -61.31 -18.91 -0.46
N ILE A 232 -61.13 -19.95 -1.28
CA ILE A 232 -62.11 -21.01 -1.49
C ILE A 232 -61.41 -22.35 -1.22
N THR A 233 -61.87 -23.06 -0.20
CA THR A 233 -61.29 -24.34 0.23
C THR A 233 -61.71 -25.47 -0.71
N THR A 234 -60.84 -25.86 -1.63
CA THR A 234 -60.94 -27.15 -2.32
C THR A 234 -59.57 -27.83 -2.36
N THR A 235 -59.54 -29.09 -1.94
CA THR A 235 -58.36 -29.95 -1.87
C THR A 235 -58.12 -30.63 -3.22
N THR A 236 -57.11 -30.18 -3.97
CA THR A 236 -56.41 -31.04 -4.94
C THR A 236 -54.93 -30.71 -4.97
N ASN A 237 -54.13 -31.77 -4.93
CA ASN A 237 -52.68 -31.79 -4.86
C ASN A 237 -52.01 -31.57 -6.22
N ASN A 238 -50.71 -31.26 -6.12
CA ASN A 238 -49.63 -31.33 -7.09
C ASN A 238 -49.35 -30.02 -7.83
N ASN A 239 -48.21 -29.41 -7.48
CA ASN A 239 -47.34 -28.77 -8.46
C ASN A 239 -45.88 -29.08 -8.07
N ASN A 240 -45.13 -29.63 -9.03
CA ASN A 240 -43.68 -29.51 -9.05
C ASN A 240 -43.38 -28.06 -9.39
N ASP A 241 -43.24 -27.22 -8.36
CA ASP A 241 -42.90 -25.81 -8.53
C ASP A 241 -41.37 -25.71 -8.63
N GLY A 242 -40.86 -25.73 -9.85
CA GLY A 242 -39.47 -25.40 -10.12
C GLY A 242 -39.33 -23.88 -10.07
N ASP A 243 -38.44 -23.38 -9.21
CA ASP A 243 -38.19 -21.94 -9.11
C ASP A 243 -37.77 -21.35 -10.46
N VAL A 244 -38.57 -20.40 -10.98
CA VAL A 244 -38.27 -19.66 -12.20
C VAL A 244 -37.50 -18.39 -11.82
N TYR A 245 -36.32 -18.21 -12.41
CA TYR A 245 -35.51 -17.00 -12.25
C TYR A 245 -35.56 -16.16 -13.52
N ILE A 246 -35.74 -14.86 -13.36
CA ILE A 246 -35.79 -13.89 -14.46
C ILE A 246 -34.80 -12.77 -14.19
N ARG A 247 -34.38 -12.08 -15.26
CA ARG A 247 -33.51 -10.91 -15.14
C ARG A 247 -34.21 -9.83 -14.34
N SER A 248 -33.49 -9.21 -13.41
CA SER A 248 -34.12 -8.26 -12.48
C SER A 248 -34.69 -7.01 -13.16
N ALA A 249 -34.15 -6.59 -14.31
CA ALA A 249 -34.73 -5.51 -15.10
C ALA A 249 -36.15 -5.82 -15.62
N ASP A 250 -36.54 -7.10 -15.68
CA ASP A 250 -37.78 -7.60 -16.28
C ASP A 250 -38.86 -7.97 -15.24
N TYR A 251 -38.94 -7.22 -14.13
CA TYR A 251 -39.96 -7.33 -13.05
C TYR A 251 -39.75 -8.46 -12.03
N CYS A 252 -38.91 -8.20 -11.02
CA CYS A 252 -39.12 -8.76 -9.67
C CYS A 252 -40.35 -8.06 -9.02
#